data_AF-A0A1Z5JPW7-F1
#
_entry.id   AF-A0A1Z5JPW7-F1
#
_cell.length_a   1.000
_cell.length_b   1.000
_cell.length_c   1.000
_cell.angle_alpha   90.00
_cell.angle_beta   90.00
_cell.angle_gamma   90.00
#
_symmetry.space_group_name_H-M   'P 1'
#
loop_
_entity.id
_entity.type
_entity.pdbx_description
1 polymer ?
#
loop_
_entity_poly.entity_id
_entity_poly.type
_entity_poly.pdbx_seq_one_letter_code
_entity_poly.pdbx_strand_id
1 'polypeptide(L)'
;MSRLSITTSRKAFAVLFYASCLLTKSWVCHADTAESITSIHLESLYYRVFPRRTHEEAAVIEWGHSAIISALDVSVAHFGPQTSQAALFEVETMPILASPINGVMFAENKEGPVIRALDNAEDVEGNVVVMTNAGNSLSGVQMAQIAQKSGAAALVVVNMNEKHPDDIYRLVGDDTTIDIPVVMMSYNSATVFTSATVTPDMNPEDIVNHGMPERIRLYAGGDRPFFEDVVASEPPVYLIHNLLTAEECEALIQKAAPLVQPVGNEEDPLQLLQSPADYVNSHRAFLWQGLWQTAGAKAIEERIEQATGFPPGHLTDFVVDRIDPSTYWKLHYDKLDAAAGGLPMATITIFLTETEGNGASIVYPNAKGGPVKIQPQQGLAVIHHNVNERHQFESKAIHALMQSSETIYVARKYVLSEPISKARRVALPLFAILAGGRLPGFFTSIYKLFAEQFGHETGGMYFDKLCVFVPVLIILLVVQVIGEKVVQSFRSSSETKSPASEEKSRSTRRSKTEKNE
;
A
#
# COMPACT_ATOMS: atom_id res chain seq x y z
N MET A 1 25.89 29.51 -53.59
CA MET A 1 24.74 29.05 -54.40
C MET A 1 24.40 27.62 -53.99
N SER A 2 23.37 27.45 -53.15
CA SER A 2 22.49 26.27 -53.09
C SER A 2 21.47 26.52 -51.97
N ARG A 3 20.28 27.04 -52.34
CA ARG A 3 19.15 27.18 -51.42
C ARG A 3 18.47 25.80 -51.33
N LEU A 4 18.63 25.08 -50.22
CA LEU A 4 17.80 23.93 -49.90
C LEU A 4 16.44 24.42 -49.41
N SER A 5 15.39 24.02 -50.13
CA SER A 5 13.99 24.32 -49.82
C SER A 5 13.50 23.50 -48.63
N ILE A 6 12.96 24.17 -47.61
CA ILE A 6 12.40 23.60 -46.37
C ILE A 6 10.99 22.97 -46.59
N THR A 7 10.46 22.99 -47.81
CA THR A 7 9.07 22.55 -48.08
C THR A 7 8.86 21.02 -48.12
N THR A 8 9.92 20.21 -48.10
CA THR A 8 9.82 18.74 -48.25
C THR A 8 9.72 17.97 -46.91
N SER A 9 9.91 18.63 -45.76
CA SER A 9 9.93 17.96 -44.45
C SER A 9 8.54 17.63 -43.90
N ARG A 10 7.49 18.37 -44.28
CA ARG A 10 6.12 18.15 -43.75
C ARG A 10 5.42 16.89 -44.27
N LYS A 11 5.78 16.38 -45.45
CA LYS A 11 5.16 15.16 -46.02
C LYS A 11 5.85 13.87 -45.57
N ALA A 12 7.15 13.92 -45.26
CA ALA A 12 7.89 12.76 -44.76
C ALA A 12 7.48 12.36 -43.34
N PHE A 13 7.12 13.33 -42.49
CA PHE A 13 6.68 13.08 -41.11
C PHE A 13 5.27 12.44 -41.04
N ALA A 14 4.39 12.75 -42.00
CA ALA A 14 3.05 12.17 -42.07
C ALA A 14 3.05 10.70 -42.57
N VAL A 15 4.02 10.32 -43.41
CA VAL A 15 4.08 8.98 -44.00
C VAL A 15 4.75 7.97 -43.06
N LEU A 16 5.72 8.38 -42.24
CA LEU A 16 6.33 7.52 -41.21
C LEU A 16 5.39 7.27 -40.02
N PHE A 17 4.46 8.18 -39.73
CA PHE A 17 3.47 8.00 -38.67
C PHE A 17 2.33 7.03 -39.06
N TYR A 18 1.97 6.97 -40.35
CA TYR A 18 0.91 6.09 -40.83
C TYR A 18 1.34 4.61 -40.99
N ALA A 19 2.61 4.34 -41.27
CA ALA A 19 3.09 2.98 -41.54
C ALA A 19 3.26 2.10 -40.28
N SER A 20 3.41 2.71 -39.09
CA SER A 20 3.56 1.95 -37.83
C SER A 20 2.23 1.49 -37.22
N CYS A 21 1.09 1.94 -37.74
CA CYS A 21 -0.22 1.80 -37.09
C CYS A 21 -1.09 0.65 -37.64
N LEU A 22 -0.58 -0.12 -38.60
CA LEU A 22 -1.39 -1.10 -39.36
C LEU A 22 -1.18 -2.57 -38.99
N LEU A 23 -0.40 -2.92 -37.95
CA LEU A 23 0.02 -4.31 -37.71
C LEU A 23 -0.36 -4.98 -36.38
N THR A 24 -1.23 -4.41 -35.54
CA THR A 24 -1.70 -5.09 -34.32
C THR A 24 -3.19 -4.95 -34.13
N LYS A 25 -3.96 -5.91 -34.67
CA LYS A 25 -5.36 -6.15 -34.28
C LYS A 25 -5.41 -7.50 -33.58
N SER A 26 -5.22 -7.53 -32.26
CA SER A 26 -5.72 -8.64 -31.45
C SER A 26 -7.15 -8.31 -31.05
N TRP A 27 -8.04 -9.29 -31.21
CA TRP A 27 -9.42 -9.20 -30.75
C TRP A 27 -9.46 -9.54 -29.27
N VAL A 28 -9.82 -8.58 -28.43
CA VAL A 28 -10.26 -8.84 -27.05
C VAL A 28 -11.78 -8.71 -27.06
N CYS A 29 -12.47 -9.81 -26.77
CA CYS A 29 -13.93 -9.82 -26.61
C CYS A 29 -14.31 -9.08 -25.33
N HIS A 30 -15.00 -7.94 -25.46
CA HIS A 30 -15.73 -7.33 -24.34
C HIS A 30 -17.10 -7.99 -24.20
N ALA A 31 -17.34 -8.62 -23.05
CA ALA A 31 -18.64 -9.11 -22.64
C ALA A 31 -19.26 -8.07 -21.68
N ASP A 32 -20.04 -7.13 -22.23
CA ASP A 32 -20.89 -6.25 -21.43
C ASP A 32 -22.18 -7.01 -21.06
N THR A 33 -22.17 -7.64 -19.90
CA THR A 33 -23.41 -8.09 -19.23
C THR A 33 -23.65 -7.17 -18.04
N ALA A 34 -24.41 -6.10 -18.29
CA ALA A 34 -24.96 -5.26 -17.22
C ALA A 34 -26.07 -6.04 -16.52
N GLU A 35 -25.73 -6.84 -15.52
CA GLU A 35 -26.71 -7.34 -14.57
C GLU A 35 -27.37 -6.14 -13.88
N SER A 36 -28.69 -6.09 -13.95
CA SER A 36 -29.52 -5.14 -13.22
C SER A 36 -29.29 -5.35 -11.73
N ILE A 37 -28.44 -4.52 -11.12
CA ILE A 37 -28.27 -4.43 -9.66
C ILE A 37 -29.63 -4.04 -9.09
N THR A 38 -30.42 -5.03 -8.66
CA THR A 38 -31.62 -4.80 -7.84
C THR A 38 -31.23 -3.91 -6.68
N SER A 39 -32.05 -2.91 -6.35
CA SER A 39 -31.76 -1.91 -5.33
C SER A 39 -31.56 -2.56 -3.95
N ILE A 40 -30.31 -2.89 -3.62
CA ILE A 40 -29.93 -3.38 -2.30
C ILE A 40 -30.01 -2.21 -1.33
N HIS A 41 -30.89 -2.29 -0.34
CA HIS A 41 -30.96 -1.31 0.75
C HIS A 41 -29.84 -1.56 1.75
N LEU A 42 -28.70 -0.89 1.55
CA LEU A 42 -27.48 -1.06 2.35
C LEU A 42 -27.74 -0.95 3.86
N GLU A 43 -28.55 0.02 4.29
CA GLU A 43 -28.85 0.27 5.71
C GLU A 43 -29.59 -0.89 6.41
N SER A 44 -30.24 -1.78 5.65
CA SER A 44 -31.04 -2.88 6.20
C SER A 44 -30.27 -4.19 6.40
N LEU A 45 -29.02 -4.25 5.95
CA LEU A 45 -28.22 -5.47 5.99
C LEU A 45 -27.60 -5.69 7.39
N TYR A 46 -27.53 -6.95 7.82
CA TYR A 46 -26.79 -7.34 9.01
C TYR A 46 -25.32 -7.55 8.64
N TYR A 47 -24.48 -6.60 9.04
CA TYR A 47 -23.07 -6.59 8.68
C TYR A 47 -22.19 -7.27 9.72
N ARG A 48 -21.18 -8.00 9.23
CA ARG A 48 -19.97 -8.28 10.00
C ARG A 48 -19.11 -7.02 9.99
N VAL A 49 -18.82 -6.48 11.17
CA VAL A 49 -18.10 -5.21 11.33
C VAL A 49 -16.62 -5.46 11.53
N PHE A 50 -15.82 -4.63 10.87
CA PHE A 50 -14.37 -4.60 10.88
C PHE A 50 -13.88 -3.14 11.02
N PRO A 51 -12.63 -2.90 11.44
CA PRO A 51 -11.70 -3.92 11.94
C PRO A 51 -12.18 -4.52 13.27
N ARG A 52 -11.81 -5.78 13.52
CA ARG A 52 -12.00 -6.43 14.82
C ARG A 52 -10.79 -6.21 15.72
N ARG A 53 -9.64 -5.96 15.09
CA ARG A 53 -8.37 -5.70 15.76
C ARG A 53 -8.13 -4.21 15.93
N THR A 54 -7.29 -3.86 16.89
CA THR A 54 -6.85 -2.48 17.14
C THR A 54 -5.34 -2.39 17.07
N HIS A 55 -4.79 -1.18 16.88
CA HIS A 55 -3.34 -1.00 16.92
C HIS A 55 -2.75 -1.27 18.33
N GLU A 56 -3.55 -1.08 19.39
CA GLU A 56 -3.12 -1.32 20.77
C GLU A 56 -2.85 -2.79 21.08
N GLU A 57 -3.53 -3.71 20.41
CA GLU A 57 -3.32 -5.15 20.61
C GLU A 57 -2.24 -5.73 19.70
N ALA A 58 -1.67 -4.94 18.78
CA ALA A 58 -0.67 -5.44 17.85
C ALA A 58 0.66 -5.71 18.55
N ALA A 59 1.14 -6.95 18.45
CA ALA A 59 2.48 -7.34 18.89
C ALA A 59 3.14 -8.21 17.83
N VAL A 60 4.47 -8.33 17.91
CA VAL A 60 5.27 -9.06 16.94
C VAL A 60 6.17 -10.05 17.65
N ILE A 61 6.21 -11.26 17.11
CA ILE A 61 7.22 -12.27 17.44
C ILE A 61 8.25 -12.29 16.33
N GLU A 62 9.51 -11.97 16.64
CA GLU A 62 10.62 -12.05 15.70
C GLU A 62 11.63 -13.12 16.07
N TRP A 63 12.26 -13.70 15.05
CA TRP A 63 13.42 -14.58 15.20
C TRP A 63 14.34 -14.49 13.99
N GLY A 64 15.54 -15.05 14.14
CA GLY A 64 16.56 -15.07 13.10
C GLY A 64 17.81 -14.28 13.49
N HIS A 65 18.77 -14.25 12.56
CA HIS A 65 20.04 -13.55 12.73
C HIS A 65 19.99 -12.21 12.00
N SER A 66 20.87 -11.26 12.34
CA SER A 66 20.85 -9.87 11.86
C SER A 66 20.74 -9.65 10.34
N ALA A 67 20.91 -10.70 9.52
CA ALA A 67 20.77 -10.66 8.06
C ALA A 67 19.38 -11.10 7.55
N ILE A 68 18.64 -11.95 8.28
CA ILE A 68 17.32 -12.47 7.91
C ILE A 68 16.47 -12.51 9.17
N ILE A 69 15.52 -11.59 9.27
CA ILE A 69 14.57 -11.50 10.37
C ILE A 69 13.23 -12.02 9.86
N SER A 70 12.72 -13.06 10.50
CA SER A 70 11.35 -13.52 10.32
C SER A 70 10.49 -12.91 11.42
N ALA A 71 9.25 -12.55 11.09
CA ALA A 71 8.33 -11.90 12.00
C ALA A 71 6.93 -12.48 11.83
N LEU A 72 6.21 -12.63 12.93
CA LEU A 72 4.80 -13.03 12.96
C LEU A 72 3.99 -12.03 13.75
N ASP A 73 2.82 -11.70 13.20
CA ASP A 73 1.83 -10.88 13.87
C ASP A 73 1.14 -11.71 14.96
N VAL A 74 0.99 -11.10 16.13
CA VAL A 74 0.24 -11.65 17.27
C VAL A 74 -0.64 -10.57 17.90
N SER A 75 -1.63 -10.98 18.70
CA SER A 75 -2.50 -10.07 19.44
C SER A 75 -2.27 -10.17 20.94
N VAL A 76 -2.01 -9.06 21.60
CA VAL A 76 -1.87 -8.98 23.06
C VAL A 76 -3.22 -9.15 23.74
N ALA A 77 -3.25 -9.91 24.84
CA ALA A 77 -4.44 -10.12 25.67
C ALA A 77 -4.90 -8.82 26.37
N HIS A 78 -6.14 -8.79 26.88
CA HIS A 78 -6.64 -7.67 27.72
C HIS A 78 -6.04 -7.62 29.13
N PHE A 79 -5.38 -8.71 29.54
CA PHE A 79 -4.74 -8.88 30.84
C PHE A 79 -3.23 -9.07 30.66
N GLY A 80 -2.49 -8.91 31.75
CA GLY A 80 -1.02 -8.87 31.70
C GLY A 80 -0.47 -7.53 31.18
N PRO A 81 0.86 -7.38 31.11
CA PRO A 81 1.53 -6.25 30.51
C PRO A 81 1.03 -5.97 29.09
N GLN A 82 0.77 -4.71 28.79
CA GLN A 82 0.23 -4.25 27.50
C GLN A 82 1.34 -3.68 26.61
N THR A 83 1.09 -3.57 25.30
CA THR A 83 2.02 -2.98 24.31
C THR A 83 2.43 -1.55 24.65
N SER A 84 1.51 -0.76 25.21
CA SER A 84 1.76 0.61 25.70
C SER A 84 2.78 0.66 26.84
N GLN A 85 3.05 -0.48 27.49
CA GLN A 85 4.07 -0.66 28.51
C GLN A 85 5.31 -1.34 27.93
N ALA A 86 5.78 -0.90 26.76
CA ALA A 86 6.83 -1.56 25.97
C ALA A 86 8.02 -2.11 26.79
N ALA A 87 8.54 -1.33 27.75
CA ALA A 87 9.66 -1.75 28.61
C ALA A 87 9.39 -3.02 29.46
N LEU A 88 8.13 -3.32 29.77
CA LEU A 88 7.69 -4.53 30.49
C LEU A 88 7.20 -5.64 29.55
N PHE A 89 6.94 -5.30 28.29
CA PHE A 89 6.41 -6.23 27.30
C PHE A 89 7.51 -6.95 26.50
N GLU A 90 8.68 -6.32 26.37
CA GLU A 90 9.81 -6.86 25.62
C GLU A 90 10.41 -8.11 26.30
N VAL A 91 10.31 -9.25 25.63
CA VAL A 91 10.84 -10.54 26.11
C VAL A 91 11.72 -11.16 25.03
N GLU A 92 12.94 -11.57 25.41
CA GLU A 92 13.88 -12.23 24.50
C GLU A 92 14.42 -13.53 25.09
N THR A 93 13.81 -14.66 24.72
CA THR A 93 14.14 -15.97 25.31
C THR A 93 13.74 -17.13 24.39
N MET A 94 13.94 -18.38 24.82
CA MET A 94 13.62 -19.57 24.04
C MET A 94 12.12 -19.87 24.11
N PRO A 95 11.47 -20.26 22.99
CA PRO A 95 10.10 -20.79 23.02
C PRO A 95 10.10 -22.27 23.43
N ILE A 96 9.20 -22.63 24.35
CA ILE A 96 9.04 -23.98 24.92
C ILE A 96 7.59 -24.42 24.76
N LEU A 97 7.35 -25.61 24.22
CA LEU A 97 6.00 -26.19 24.20
C LEU A 97 5.58 -26.58 25.61
N ALA A 98 4.34 -26.25 25.98
CA ALA A 98 3.78 -26.68 27.26
C ALA A 98 3.59 -28.20 27.33
N SER A 99 3.75 -28.77 28.52
CA SER A 99 3.36 -30.14 28.85
C SER A 99 2.37 -30.15 30.02
N PRO A 100 1.10 -30.54 29.81
CA PRO A 100 0.45 -30.84 28.52
C PRO A 100 0.31 -29.59 27.63
N ILE A 101 0.19 -29.78 26.31
CA ILE A 101 0.21 -28.68 25.31
C ILE A 101 -0.94 -27.66 25.44
N ASN A 102 -2.07 -28.08 26.00
CA ASN A 102 -3.21 -27.22 26.27
C ASN A 102 -3.25 -26.77 27.75
N GLY A 103 -2.27 -27.15 28.57
CA GLY A 103 -2.24 -26.89 30.02
C GLY A 103 -3.31 -27.60 30.84
N VAL A 104 -4.15 -28.43 30.22
CA VAL A 104 -5.28 -29.06 30.89
C VAL A 104 -4.80 -30.21 31.75
N MET A 105 -4.91 -30.05 33.06
CA MET A 105 -4.61 -31.10 34.03
C MET A 105 -5.84 -31.34 34.89
N PHE A 106 -6.25 -32.60 35.01
CA PHE A 106 -7.38 -33.01 35.85
C PHE A 106 -6.85 -33.55 37.18
N ALA A 107 -7.41 -33.12 38.31
CA ALA A 107 -7.19 -33.82 39.57
C ALA A 107 -8.03 -35.10 39.58
N GLU A 108 -7.50 -36.18 40.17
CA GLU A 108 -8.14 -37.50 40.25
C GLU A 108 -9.57 -37.49 40.83
N ASN A 109 -10.00 -36.41 41.49
CA ASN A 109 -11.30 -36.31 42.16
C ASN A 109 -12.05 -34.97 41.97
N LYS A 110 -11.74 -34.16 40.93
CA LYS A 110 -12.46 -32.89 40.69
C LYS A 110 -13.07 -32.82 39.29
N GLU A 111 -14.32 -32.35 39.24
CA GLU A 111 -15.01 -31.95 38.01
C GLU A 111 -14.48 -30.58 37.54
N GLY A 112 -13.25 -30.54 37.02
CA GLY A 112 -12.73 -29.33 36.38
C GLY A 112 -11.20 -29.30 36.25
N PRO A 113 -10.70 -28.45 35.34
CA PRO A 113 -9.27 -28.23 35.16
C PRO A 113 -8.64 -27.59 36.41
N VAL A 114 -7.44 -28.02 36.75
CA VAL A 114 -6.68 -27.53 37.91
C VAL A 114 -5.59 -26.57 37.47
N ILE A 115 -5.60 -25.37 38.06
CA ILE A 115 -4.57 -24.34 37.82
C ILE A 115 -3.34 -24.65 38.69
N ARG A 116 -2.39 -25.40 38.14
CA ARG A 116 -1.09 -25.73 38.73
C ARG A 116 0.04 -25.48 37.71
N ALA A 117 1.29 -25.51 38.16
CA ALA A 117 2.44 -25.44 37.25
C ALA A 117 2.43 -26.61 36.26
N LEU A 118 2.98 -26.38 35.07
CA LEU A 118 3.13 -27.37 33.99
C LEU A 118 4.04 -28.52 34.43
N ASP A 119 3.89 -29.68 33.79
CA ASP A 119 4.69 -30.87 34.11
C ASP A 119 6.18 -30.66 33.72
N ASN A 120 6.45 -29.76 32.77
CA ASN A 120 7.79 -29.31 32.36
C ASN A 120 8.14 -27.90 32.88
N ALA A 121 7.69 -27.53 34.08
CA ALA A 121 7.94 -26.19 34.63
C ALA A 121 9.44 -25.81 34.71
N GLU A 122 10.33 -26.78 34.93
CA GLU A 122 11.78 -26.54 34.95
C GLU A 122 12.32 -26.03 33.60
N ASP A 123 11.76 -26.49 32.48
CA ASP A 123 12.12 -26.02 31.14
C ASP A 123 11.48 -24.67 30.82
N VAL A 124 10.33 -24.38 31.43
CA VAL A 124 9.53 -23.17 31.17
C VAL A 124 10.06 -21.96 31.94
N GLU A 125 10.74 -22.16 33.07
CA GLU A 125 11.24 -21.07 33.91
C GLU A 125 12.15 -20.10 33.13
N GLY A 126 11.73 -18.84 33.01
CA GLY A 126 12.43 -17.79 32.27
C GLY A 126 12.28 -17.85 30.74
N ASN A 127 11.47 -18.77 30.21
CA ASN A 127 11.24 -18.98 28.79
C ASN A 127 9.84 -18.57 28.35
N VAL A 128 9.61 -18.43 27.03
CA VAL A 128 8.27 -18.18 26.49
C VAL A 128 7.59 -19.53 26.35
N VAL A 129 6.44 -19.71 27.00
CA VAL A 129 5.68 -20.95 26.85
C VAL A 129 4.65 -20.82 25.72
N VAL A 130 4.55 -21.85 24.90
CA VAL A 130 3.59 -21.96 23.82
C VAL A 130 2.52 -22.98 24.22
N MET A 131 1.27 -22.53 24.27
CA MET A 131 0.10 -23.33 24.60
C MET A 131 -0.91 -23.30 23.46
N THR A 132 -1.78 -24.30 23.40
CA THR A 132 -2.89 -24.34 22.42
C THR A 132 -4.23 -24.16 23.11
N ASN A 133 -5.17 -23.47 22.46
CA ASN A 133 -6.54 -23.35 22.94
C ASN A 133 -7.43 -24.55 22.56
N ALA A 134 -6.83 -25.68 22.17
CA ALA A 134 -7.55 -26.86 21.72
C ALA A 134 -8.50 -27.39 22.81
N GLY A 135 -9.77 -27.56 22.45
CA GLY A 135 -10.81 -28.14 23.32
C GLY A 135 -11.56 -27.15 24.22
N ASN A 136 -11.26 -25.84 24.17
CA ASN A 136 -11.97 -24.78 24.90
C ASN A 136 -12.18 -25.05 26.40
N SER A 137 -11.31 -25.84 27.01
CA SER A 137 -11.42 -26.28 28.40
C SER A 137 -10.81 -25.30 29.39
N LEU A 138 -9.91 -24.43 28.93
CA LEU A 138 -9.33 -23.34 29.70
C LEU A 138 -9.63 -22.00 29.04
N SER A 139 -9.92 -20.99 29.87
CA SER A 139 -9.88 -19.59 29.45
C SER A 139 -8.44 -19.11 29.28
N GLY A 140 -8.23 -18.04 28.50
CA GLY A 140 -6.91 -17.41 28.33
C GLY A 140 -6.29 -16.99 29.66
N VAL A 141 -7.10 -16.50 30.60
CA VAL A 141 -6.67 -16.15 31.97
C VAL A 141 -6.13 -17.37 32.71
N GLN A 142 -6.82 -18.52 32.64
CA GLN A 142 -6.35 -19.74 33.31
C GLN A 142 -5.06 -20.26 32.70
N MET A 143 -4.90 -20.19 31.37
CA MET A 143 -3.64 -20.55 30.71
C MET A 143 -2.49 -19.64 31.18
N ALA A 144 -2.73 -18.34 31.27
CA ALA A 144 -1.75 -17.37 31.75
C ALA A 144 -1.37 -17.60 33.22
N GLN A 145 -2.34 -17.91 34.08
CA GLN A 145 -2.06 -18.28 35.47
C GLN A 145 -1.22 -19.57 35.56
N ILE A 146 -1.46 -20.56 34.70
CA ILE A 146 -0.65 -21.79 34.64
C ILE A 146 0.78 -21.46 34.18
N ALA A 147 0.93 -20.66 33.13
CA ALA A 147 2.22 -20.23 32.61
C ALA A 147 3.04 -19.46 33.66
N GLN A 148 2.44 -18.46 34.30
CA GLN A 148 3.08 -17.66 35.36
C GLN A 148 3.47 -18.52 36.57
N LYS A 149 2.60 -19.45 37.01
CA LYS A 149 2.95 -20.41 38.08
C LYS A 149 4.09 -21.35 37.70
N SER A 150 4.32 -21.55 36.40
CA SER A 150 5.43 -22.34 35.87
C SER A 150 6.71 -21.51 35.68
N GLY A 151 6.71 -20.22 36.07
CA GLY A 151 7.86 -19.34 35.94
C GLY A 151 8.10 -18.83 34.52
N ALA A 152 7.12 -18.94 33.61
CA ALA A 152 7.26 -18.47 32.23
C ALA A 152 7.56 -16.95 32.18
N ALA A 153 8.38 -16.52 31.23
CA ALA A 153 8.62 -15.11 30.97
C ALA A 153 7.49 -14.47 30.16
N ALA A 154 6.84 -15.25 29.29
CA ALA A 154 5.66 -14.85 28.51
C ALA A 154 4.85 -16.08 28.10
N LEU A 155 3.61 -15.87 27.69
CA LEU A 155 2.71 -16.90 27.14
C LEU A 155 2.30 -16.57 25.71
N VAL A 156 2.47 -17.54 24.82
CA VAL A 156 1.91 -17.54 23.46
C VAL A 156 0.80 -18.58 23.40
N VAL A 157 -0.42 -18.16 23.07
CA VAL A 157 -1.57 -19.03 22.85
C VAL A 157 -1.82 -19.18 21.35
N VAL A 158 -1.83 -20.41 20.86
CA VAL A 158 -2.10 -20.74 19.46
C VAL A 158 -3.58 -21.05 19.26
N ASN A 159 -4.18 -20.42 18.26
CA ASN A 159 -5.53 -20.73 17.82
C ASN A 159 -5.55 -22.06 17.07
N MET A 160 -6.22 -23.07 17.61
CA MET A 160 -6.40 -24.38 16.95
C MET A 160 -7.76 -24.52 16.26
N ASN A 161 -8.47 -23.41 16.01
CA ASN A 161 -9.74 -23.43 15.31
C ASN A 161 -9.53 -23.67 13.80
N GLU A 162 -9.65 -24.92 13.37
CA GLU A 162 -9.49 -25.32 11.96
C GLU A 162 -10.45 -24.60 10.98
N LYS A 163 -11.59 -24.09 11.47
CA LYS A 163 -12.53 -23.33 10.62
C LYS A 163 -12.03 -21.92 10.31
N HIS A 164 -11.20 -21.39 11.20
CA HIS A 164 -10.67 -20.04 11.14
C HIS A 164 -9.18 -20.06 11.55
N PRO A 165 -8.33 -20.71 10.74
CA PRO A 165 -6.92 -20.93 11.09
C PRO A 165 -6.12 -19.62 11.13
N ASP A 166 -6.59 -18.59 10.43
CA ASP A 166 -5.96 -17.26 10.37
C ASP A 166 -6.47 -16.29 11.45
N ASP A 167 -7.52 -16.66 12.20
CA ASP A 167 -8.09 -15.75 13.19
C ASP A 167 -7.09 -15.52 14.33
N ILE A 168 -6.68 -14.25 14.46
CA ILE A 168 -5.98 -13.69 15.62
C ILE A 168 -6.99 -12.80 16.34
N TYR A 169 -7.25 -13.09 17.61
CA TYR A 169 -8.16 -12.31 18.43
C TYR A 169 -7.56 -12.05 19.80
N ARG A 170 -7.99 -10.95 20.40
CA ARG A 170 -7.59 -10.59 21.75
C ARG A 170 -8.22 -11.52 22.77
N LEU A 171 -7.39 -12.12 23.62
CA LEU A 171 -7.87 -12.90 24.76
C LEU A 171 -8.49 -11.94 25.80
N VAL A 172 -9.73 -12.20 26.18
CA VAL A 172 -10.49 -11.39 27.13
C VAL A 172 -10.43 -12.01 28.53
N GLY A 173 -10.33 -11.17 29.55
CA GLY A 173 -10.48 -11.59 30.94
C GLY A 173 -10.09 -10.51 31.94
N ASP A 174 -10.71 -10.56 33.11
CA ASP A 174 -10.52 -9.59 34.18
C ASP A 174 -9.61 -10.20 35.27
N ASP A 175 -8.31 -10.25 35.01
CA ASP A 175 -7.33 -10.66 36.02
C ASP A 175 -6.11 -9.75 36.01
N THR A 176 -5.97 -8.98 37.08
CA THR A 176 -4.87 -8.05 37.29
C THR A 176 -3.67 -8.71 37.97
N THR A 177 -3.76 -10.00 38.32
CA THR A 177 -2.66 -10.73 38.97
C THR A 177 -1.67 -11.31 37.96
N ILE A 178 -2.04 -11.31 36.69
CA ILE A 178 -1.17 -11.76 35.60
C ILE A 178 -0.11 -10.69 35.34
N ASP A 179 1.16 -11.05 35.51
CA ASP A 179 2.31 -10.14 35.37
C ASP A 179 3.24 -10.47 34.20
N ILE A 180 2.89 -11.48 33.41
CA ILE A 180 3.63 -11.89 32.20
C ILE A 180 2.89 -11.45 30.93
N PRO A 181 3.61 -11.06 29.85
CA PRO A 181 2.99 -10.81 28.56
C PRO A 181 2.24 -12.04 28.03
N VAL A 182 1.04 -11.82 27.52
CA VAL A 182 0.22 -12.89 26.93
C VAL A 182 -0.22 -12.48 25.53
N VAL A 183 0.10 -13.31 24.54
CA VAL A 183 -0.25 -13.06 23.15
C VAL A 183 -0.97 -14.24 22.50
N MET A 184 -1.80 -13.94 21.53
CA MET A 184 -2.53 -14.88 20.69
C MET A 184 -1.92 -14.93 19.29
N MET A 185 -1.69 -16.12 18.77
CA MET A 185 -1.18 -16.38 17.42
C MET A 185 -2.18 -17.25 16.63
N SER A 186 -2.25 -17.05 15.32
CA SER A 186 -3.05 -17.89 14.43
C SER A 186 -2.43 -19.28 14.26
N TYR A 187 -3.21 -20.24 13.76
CA TYR A 187 -2.73 -21.58 13.45
C TYR A 187 -1.65 -21.56 12.35
N ASN A 188 -1.87 -20.77 11.30
CA ASN A 188 -0.95 -20.68 10.16
C ASN A 188 0.38 -20.02 10.56
N SER A 189 0.33 -18.96 11.37
CA SER A 189 1.52 -18.35 11.97
C SER A 189 2.26 -19.36 12.85
N ALA A 190 1.55 -20.17 13.64
CA ALA A 190 2.17 -21.22 14.45
C ALA A 190 2.83 -22.31 13.59
N THR A 191 2.26 -22.64 12.43
CA THR A 191 2.89 -23.59 11.49
C THR A 191 4.24 -23.07 10.98
N VAL A 192 4.30 -21.79 10.58
CA VAL A 192 5.56 -21.13 10.21
C VAL A 192 6.53 -21.09 11.39
N PHE A 193 6.03 -20.79 12.58
CA PHE A 193 6.80 -20.73 13.82
C PHE A 193 7.46 -22.08 14.17
N THR A 194 6.72 -23.18 14.05
CA THR A 194 7.20 -24.55 14.34
C THR A 194 7.97 -25.21 13.19
N SER A 195 8.10 -24.54 12.04
CA SER A 195 8.89 -25.03 10.91
C SER A 195 10.09 -24.14 10.61
N ALA A 196 10.34 -23.14 11.45
CA ALA A 196 11.35 -22.11 11.25
C ALA A 196 12.77 -22.66 11.05
N THR A 197 13.11 -23.78 11.69
CA THR A 197 14.43 -24.42 11.61
C THR A 197 14.44 -25.71 10.78
N VAL A 198 13.28 -26.11 10.23
CA VAL A 198 13.13 -27.38 9.52
C VAL A 198 13.41 -27.19 8.03
N THR A 199 14.34 -27.96 7.49
CA THR A 199 14.57 -28.03 6.04
C THR A 199 13.90 -29.27 5.43
N PRO A 200 13.52 -29.26 4.13
CA PRO A 200 12.81 -30.38 3.50
C PRO A 200 13.57 -31.73 3.52
N ASP A 201 14.88 -31.70 3.75
CA ASP A 201 15.79 -32.86 3.78
C ASP A 201 16.15 -33.33 5.20
N MET A 202 15.67 -32.64 6.24
CA MET A 202 15.97 -32.98 7.64
C MET A 202 15.15 -34.20 8.09
N ASN A 203 15.78 -35.15 8.79
CA ASN A 203 15.04 -36.27 9.35
C ASN A 203 14.26 -35.82 10.60
N PRO A 204 13.10 -36.43 10.92
CA PRO A 204 12.33 -36.08 12.12
C PRO A 204 13.12 -36.19 13.43
N GLU A 205 14.11 -37.08 13.50
CA GLU A 205 14.99 -37.26 14.67
C GLU A 205 15.98 -36.10 14.85
N ASP A 206 16.30 -35.38 13.77
CA ASP A 206 17.22 -34.24 13.77
C ASP A 206 16.50 -32.92 14.09
N ILE A 207 15.16 -32.92 14.16
CA ILE A 207 14.37 -31.72 14.46
C ILE A 207 14.47 -31.38 15.95
N VAL A 208 15.32 -30.40 16.26
CA VAL A 208 15.47 -29.85 17.61
C VAL A 208 14.32 -28.88 17.92
N ASN A 209 13.87 -28.88 19.18
CA ASN A 209 12.83 -27.99 19.70
C ASN A 209 11.55 -27.94 18.83
N HIS A 210 11.15 -29.08 18.26
CA HIS A 210 9.95 -29.17 17.42
C HIS A 210 9.97 -28.20 16.23
N GLY A 211 11.16 -27.83 15.73
CA GLY A 211 11.35 -26.93 14.60
C GLY A 211 11.17 -25.44 14.92
N MET A 212 10.93 -25.11 16.20
CA MET A 212 10.87 -23.73 16.68
C MET A 212 12.26 -23.09 16.70
N PRO A 213 12.35 -21.75 16.57
CA PRO A 213 13.61 -21.04 16.68
C PRO A 213 14.23 -21.18 18.08
N GLU A 214 15.55 -21.12 18.17
CA GLU A 214 16.28 -21.17 19.45
C GLU A 214 15.96 -19.98 20.35
N ARG A 215 15.66 -18.83 19.74
CA ARG A 215 15.37 -17.58 20.46
C ARG A 215 14.36 -16.75 19.70
N ILE A 216 13.43 -16.16 20.44
CA ILE A 216 12.45 -15.21 19.91
C ILE A 216 12.54 -13.88 20.65
N ARG A 217 12.09 -12.83 19.98
CA ARG A 217 11.83 -11.50 20.54
C ARG A 217 10.35 -11.23 20.45
N LEU A 218 9.71 -11.01 21.58
CA LEU A 218 8.35 -10.48 21.65
C LEU A 218 8.45 -9.00 21.99
N TYR A 219 7.84 -8.14 21.18
CA TYR A 219 7.77 -6.70 21.45
C TYR A 219 6.49 -6.09 20.87
N ALA A 220 6.19 -4.85 21.26
CA ALA A 220 5.00 -4.14 20.80
C ALA A 220 5.07 -3.87 19.28
N GLY A 221 3.95 -4.03 18.57
CA GLY A 221 3.92 -3.85 17.12
C GLY A 221 4.21 -2.41 16.68
N GLY A 222 3.87 -1.43 17.52
CA GLY A 222 4.07 -0.01 17.22
C GLY A 222 3.45 0.37 15.89
N ASP A 223 4.19 1.12 15.07
CA ASP A 223 3.76 1.57 13.74
C ASP A 223 3.98 0.53 12.63
N ARG A 224 4.27 -0.73 12.98
CA ARG A 224 4.46 -1.79 12.00
C ARG A 224 3.10 -2.16 11.37
N PRO A 225 3.02 -2.25 10.04
CA PRO A 225 1.82 -2.75 9.39
C PRO A 225 1.54 -4.21 9.77
N PHE A 226 0.27 -4.55 10.03
CA PHE A 226 -0.17 -5.93 10.29
C PHE A 226 -1.50 -6.22 9.60
N PHE A 227 -1.78 -7.51 9.38
CA PHE A 227 -2.91 -7.94 8.55
C PHE A 227 -4.11 -8.40 9.38
N GLU A 228 -5.30 -8.17 8.82
CA GLU A 228 -6.55 -8.76 9.29
C GLU A 228 -7.39 -9.25 8.10
N ASP A 229 -7.68 -10.55 8.07
CA ASP A 229 -8.49 -11.15 7.02
C ASP A 229 -9.98 -10.86 7.22
N VAL A 230 -10.62 -10.35 6.16
CA VAL A 230 -12.04 -10.00 6.18
C VAL A 230 -12.85 -11.02 5.39
N VAL A 231 -12.40 -11.33 4.17
CA VAL A 231 -13.00 -12.31 3.26
C VAL A 231 -11.88 -13.00 2.47
N ALA A 232 -11.78 -14.32 2.57
CA ALA A 232 -10.63 -15.04 2.00
C ALA A 232 -10.63 -15.20 0.47
N SER A 233 -11.80 -15.23 -0.22
CA SER A 233 -11.83 -15.65 -1.64
C SER A 233 -12.85 -14.97 -2.55
N GLU A 234 -13.94 -14.39 -2.05
CA GLU A 234 -15.07 -13.95 -2.91
C GLU A 234 -15.82 -12.74 -2.31
N PRO A 235 -15.38 -11.50 -2.58
CA PRO A 235 -14.06 -11.15 -3.12
C PRO A 235 -12.97 -11.33 -2.05
N PRO A 236 -11.69 -11.54 -2.40
CA PRO A 236 -10.61 -11.41 -1.44
C PRO A 236 -10.57 -9.98 -0.89
N VAL A 237 -10.76 -9.82 0.43
CA VAL A 237 -10.69 -8.56 1.16
C VAL A 237 -9.88 -8.76 2.43
N TYR A 238 -8.87 -7.94 2.62
CA TYR A 238 -8.08 -7.90 3.84
C TYR A 238 -7.76 -6.46 4.22
N LEU A 239 -7.45 -6.26 5.49
CA LEU A 239 -7.03 -4.97 6.03
C LEU A 239 -5.53 -5.00 6.29
N ILE A 240 -4.89 -3.85 6.05
CA ILE A 240 -3.56 -3.57 6.59
C ILE A 240 -3.71 -2.43 7.58
N HIS A 241 -3.58 -2.78 8.85
CA HIS A 241 -3.52 -1.82 9.95
C HIS A 241 -2.19 -1.08 9.92
N ASN A 242 -2.16 0.16 10.40
CA ASN A 242 -0.95 0.99 10.46
C ASN A 242 -0.20 1.04 9.11
N LEU A 243 -0.91 0.98 7.97
CA LEU A 243 -0.26 1.07 6.67
C LEU A 243 0.40 2.43 6.50
N LEU A 244 -0.24 3.50 6.98
CA LEU A 244 0.35 4.83 7.05
C LEU A 244 0.38 5.30 8.50
N THR A 245 1.41 6.06 8.87
CA THR A 245 1.43 6.75 10.17
C THR A 245 0.48 7.96 10.16
N ALA A 246 0.12 8.47 11.34
CA ALA A 246 -0.72 9.66 11.46
C ALA A 246 -0.10 10.88 10.74
N GLU A 247 1.22 11.04 10.80
CA GLU A 247 1.96 12.11 10.11
C GLU A 247 1.91 11.96 8.59
N GLU A 248 2.03 10.72 8.09
CA GLU A 248 1.93 10.41 6.67
C GLU A 248 0.50 10.69 6.15
N CYS A 249 -0.53 10.33 6.92
CA CYS A 249 -1.92 10.65 6.63
C CYS A 249 -2.15 12.16 6.55
N GLU A 250 -1.70 12.91 7.56
CA GLU A 250 -1.86 14.37 7.60
C GLU A 250 -1.11 15.05 6.45
N ALA A 251 0.10 14.59 6.11
CA ALA A 251 0.86 15.11 4.97
C ALA A 251 0.12 14.90 3.63
N LEU A 252 -0.56 13.76 3.45
CA LEU A 252 -1.39 13.51 2.28
C LEU A 252 -2.61 14.44 2.25
N ILE A 253 -3.29 14.64 3.38
CA ILE A 253 -4.44 15.55 3.49
C ILE A 253 -4.02 16.98 3.14
N GLN A 254 -2.95 17.49 3.74
CA GLN A 254 -2.45 18.87 3.51
C GLN A 254 -2.09 19.09 2.04
N LYS A 255 -1.52 18.08 1.38
CA LYS A 255 -1.20 18.13 -0.05
C LYS A 255 -2.45 18.09 -0.93
N ALA A 256 -3.45 17.31 -0.55
CA ALA A 256 -4.69 17.15 -1.32
C ALA A 256 -5.66 18.32 -1.18
N ALA A 257 -5.83 18.85 0.04
CA ALA A 257 -6.82 19.89 0.37
C ALA A 257 -6.90 21.07 -0.61
N PRO A 258 -5.80 21.70 -1.08
CA PRO A 258 -5.88 22.81 -2.05
C PRO A 258 -6.25 22.36 -3.47
N LEU A 259 -6.18 21.06 -3.78
CA LEU A 259 -6.44 20.48 -5.09
C LEU A 259 -7.84 19.89 -5.23
N VAL A 260 -8.52 19.63 -4.10
CA VAL A 260 -9.84 19.01 -4.03
C VAL A 260 -10.88 19.83 -4.82
N GLN A 261 -11.60 19.17 -5.72
CA GLN A 261 -12.67 19.74 -6.53
C GLN A 261 -13.92 18.85 -6.49
N PRO A 262 -15.13 19.41 -6.60
CA PRO A 262 -16.34 18.61 -6.73
C PRO A 262 -16.22 17.65 -7.92
N VAL A 263 -16.63 16.40 -7.73
CA VAL A 263 -16.74 15.44 -8.83
C VAL A 263 -17.83 15.93 -9.79
N GLY A 264 -17.43 16.24 -11.02
CA GLY A 264 -18.34 16.71 -12.07
C GLY A 264 -19.16 15.57 -12.67
N ASN A 265 -20.01 15.89 -13.65
CA ASN A 265 -20.84 14.89 -14.36
C ASN A 265 -20.12 14.22 -15.54
N GLU A 266 -18.93 14.70 -15.90
CA GLU A 266 -18.14 14.17 -17.01
C GLU A 266 -17.08 13.20 -16.51
N GLU A 267 -16.80 12.19 -17.33
CA GLU A 267 -15.65 11.31 -17.12
C GLU A 267 -14.34 12.04 -17.38
N ASP A 268 -13.34 11.74 -16.55
CA ASP A 268 -11.96 12.18 -16.70
C ASP A 268 -11.00 11.00 -16.52
N PRO A 269 -10.67 10.30 -17.61
CA PRO A 269 -9.75 9.15 -17.59
C PRO A 269 -8.33 9.50 -17.11
N LEU A 270 -7.90 10.76 -17.21
CA LEU A 270 -6.57 11.16 -16.73
C LEU A 270 -6.56 11.30 -15.20
N GLN A 271 -7.70 11.59 -14.59
CA GLN A 271 -7.85 11.67 -13.12
C GLN A 271 -8.48 10.40 -12.51
N LEU A 272 -8.55 9.31 -13.28
CA LEU A 272 -9.14 8.03 -12.86
C LEU A 272 -10.59 8.18 -12.38
N LEU A 273 -11.36 9.04 -13.05
CA LEU A 273 -12.78 9.23 -12.80
C LEU A 273 -13.59 8.60 -13.93
N GLN A 274 -14.04 7.37 -13.70
CA GLN A 274 -15.06 6.68 -14.49
C GLN A 274 -16.37 6.65 -13.70
N SER A 275 -17.52 6.72 -14.38
CA SER A 275 -18.85 6.68 -13.74
C SER A 275 -19.03 7.71 -12.60
N PRO A 276 -18.91 9.03 -12.86
CA PRO A 276 -19.07 10.07 -11.84
C PRO A 276 -20.40 10.00 -11.07
N ALA A 277 -21.45 9.44 -11.68
CA ALA A 277 -22.76 9.25 -11.07
C ALA A 277 -22.77 8.35 -9.82
N ASP A 278 -21.73 7.55 -9.62
CA ASP A 278 -21.56 6.68 -8.45
C ASP A 278 -21.02 7.44 -7.23
N TYR A 279 -20.43 8.62 -7.43
CA TYR A 279 -19.79 9.42 -6.38
C TYR A 279 -20.64 10.65 -6.02
N VAL A 280 -21.69 10.44 -5.22
CA VAL A 280 -22.67 11.49 -4.91
C VAL A 280 -22.09 12.55 -3.97
N ASN A 281 -22.07 13.81 -4.41
CA ASN A 281 -21.52 14.95 -3.67
C ASN A 281 -20.04 14.77 -3.24
N SER A 282 -19.27 13.93 -3.94
CA SER A 282 -17.87 13.69 -3.60
C SER A 282 -17.00 14.84 -4.09
N HIS A 283 -15.96 15.16 -3.32
CA HIS A 283 -14.90 16.04 -3.79
C HIS A 283 -13.60 15.25 -3.90
N ARG A 284 -12.83 15.45 -4.97
CA ARG A 284 -11.67 14.63 -5.30
C ARG A 284 -10.47 15.50 -5.67
N ALA A 285 -9.29 15.03 -5.29
CA ALA A 285 -8.00 15.49 -5.78
C ALA A 285 -7.22 14.31 -6.37
N PHE A 286 -6.67 14.47 -7.57
CA PHE A 286 -5.67 13.55 -8.10
C PHE A 286 -4.27 14.11 -7.81
N LEU A 287 -3.45 13.38 -7.05
CA LEU A 287 -2.11 13.83 -6.68
C LEU A 287 -1.11 13.40 -7.75
N TRP A 288 -0.88 14.25 -8.75
CA TRP A 288 0.12 14.03 -9.79
C TRP A 288 1.55 14.07 -9.22
N GLN A 289 2.10 12.91 -8.88
CA GLN A 289 3.42 12.79 -8.25
C GLN A 289 4.41 12.06 -9.16
N GLY A 290 4.03 10.88 -9.66
CA GLY A 290 4.89 10.03 -10.47
C GLY A 290 6.30 9.88 -9.89
N LEU A 291 7.34 10.11 -10.70
CA LEU A 291 8.74 10.03 -10.25
C LEU A 291 9.26 11.32 -9.57
N TRP A 292 8.46 12.37 -9.49
CA TRP A 292 8.85 13.66 -8.91
C TRP A 292 8.42 13.79 -7.44
N GLN A 293 8.45 12.67 -6.72
CA GLN A 293 8.04 12.57 -5.33
C GLN A 293 9.04 13.20 -4.37
N THR A 294 8.52 13.81 -3.30
CA THR A 294 9.30 14.16 -2.11
C THR A 294 9.78 12.89 -1.40
N ALA A 295 10.83 12.98 -0.59
CA ALA A 295 11.33 11.84 0.19
C ALA A 295 10.23 11.16 1.04
N GLY A 296 9.34 11.92 1.69
CA GLY A 296 8.23 11.36 2.46
C GLY A 296 7.22 10.58 1.60
N ALA A 297 6.82 11.13 0.45
CA ALA A 297 5.97 10.41 -0.51
C ALA A 297 6.62 9.11 -1.03
N LYS A 298 7.94 9.13 -1.27
CA LYS A 298 8.69 7.93 -1.68
C LYS A 298 8.71 6.87 -0.56
N ALA A 299 8.86 7.29 0.69
CA ALA A 299 8.79 6.39 1.84
C ALA A 299 7.39 5.74 1.98
N ILE A 300 6.32 6.51 1.72
CA ILE A 300 4.95 5.97 1.66
C ILE A 300 4.82 4.91 0.56
N GLU A 301 5.31 5.16 -0.65
CA GLU A 301 5.28 4.16 -1.74
C GLU A 301 6.07 2.90 -1.38
N GLU A 302 7.28 3.06 -0.84
CA GLU A 302 8.12 1.94 -0.40
C GLU A 302 7.44 1.12 0.70
N ARG A 303 6.75 1.78 1.64
CA ARG A 303 5.98 1.11 2.69
C ARG A 303 4.80 0.33 2.11
N ILE A 304 4.07 0.91 1.15
CA ILE A 304 2.98 0.21 0.46
C ILE A 304 3.52 -0.99 -0.32
N GLU A 305 4.63 -0.84 -1.04
CA GLU A 305 5.30 -1.94 -1.76
C GLU A 305 5.73 -3.05 -0.80
N GLN A 306 6.36 -2.72 0.32
CA GLN A 306 6.83 -3.69 1.31
C GLN A 306 5.67 -4.44 1.99
N ALA A 307 4.59 -3.73 2.33
CA ALA A 307 3.44 -4.34 2.98
C ALA A 307 2.63 -5.19 1.99
N THR A 308 2.33 -4.67 0.80
CA THR A 308 1.43 -5.35 -0.14
C THR A 308 2.13 -6.31 -1.10
N GLY A 309 3.44 -6.15 -1.29
CA GLY A 309 4.20 -6.81 -2.36
C GLY A 309 3.89 -6.28 -3.76
N PHE A 310 2.99 -5.29 -3.93
CA PHE A 310 2.68 -4.74 -5.23
C PHE A 310 3.81 -3.84 -5.73
N PRO A 311 4.32 -4.07 -6.95
CA PRO A 311 5.40 -3.25 -7.47
C PRO A 311 4.91 -1.81 -7.68
N PRO A 312 5.71 -0.79 -7.32
CA PRO A 312 5.37 0.62 -7.49
C PRO A 312 5.15 0.95 -8.96
N GLY A 313 5.76 0.15 -9.86
CA GLY A 313 5.56 0.07 -11.30
C GLY A 313 4.10 -0.07 -11.75
N HIS A 314 3.23 -0.62 -10.91
CA HIS A 314 1.84 -0.93 -11.21
C HIS A 314 0.83 -0.13 -10.36
N LEU A 315 1.30 0.62 -9.36
CA LEU A 315 0.46 1.44 -8.49
C LEU A 315 0.22 2.81 -9.10
N THR A 316 -1.05 3.22 -9.19
CA THR A 316 -1.41 4.59 -9.59
C THR A 316 -0.93 5.61 -8.56
N ASP A 317 -0.85 6.87 -9.00
CA ASP A 317 -0.81 8.00 -8.07
C ASP A 317 -2.09 8.03 -7.20
N PHE A 318 -2.02 8.74 -6.07
CA PHE A 318 -3.12 8.82 -5.12
C PHE A 318 -4.32 9.60 -5.68
N VAL A 319 -5.50 9.00 -5.53
CA VAL A 319 -6.79 9.67 -5.63
C VAL A 319 -7.29 9.95 -4.22
N VAL A 320 -7.39 11.21 -3.81
CA VAL A 320 -7.87 11.58 -2.48
C VAL A 320 -9.27 12.15 -2.58
N ASP A 321 -10.23 11.48 -1.96
CA ASP A 321 -11.61 11.91 -1.84
C ASP A 321 -11.86 12.56 -0.46
N ARG A 322 -12.47 13.75 -0.45
CA ARG A 322 -13.06 14.38 0.74
C ARG A 322 -14.54 14.05 0.77
N ILE A 323 -14.95 13.37 1.82
CA ILE A 323 -16.31 12.88 2.03
C ILE A 323 -16.94 13.77 3.08
N ASP A 324 -17.84 14.66 2.65
CA ASP A 324 -18.59 15.53 3.55
C ASP A 324 -19.84 14.78 4.08
N PRO A 325 -20.56 15.29 5.11
CA PRO A 325 -21.64 14.54 5.74
C PRO A 325 -22.83 14.15 4.83
N SER A 326 -22.93 14.69 3.61
CA SER A 326 -23.94 14.31 2.60
C SER A 326 -23.36 13.52 1.42
N THR A 327 -22.09 13.16 1.51
CA THR A 327 -21.34 12.45 0.47
C THR A 327 -21.41 10.95 0.75
N TYR A 328 -21.65 10.18 -0.30
CA TYR A 328 -21.60 8.72 -0.24
C TYR A 328 -21.26 8.16 -1.62
N TRP A 329 -20.79 6.92 -1.68
CA TRP A 329 -20.61 6.22 -2.94
C TRP A 329 -21.72 5.20 -3.11
N LYS A 330 -22.32 5.17 -4.29
CA LYS A 330 -23.27 4.12 -4.66
C LYS A 330 -22.53 2.78 -4.81
N LEU A 331 -23.30 1.70 -4.91
CA LEU A 331 -22.75 0.41 -5.26
C LEU A 331 -22.14 0.46 -6.66
N HIS A 332 -20.84 0.23 -6.73
CA HIS A 332 -20.09 0.24 -7.97
C HIS A 332 -18.95 -0.78 -7.91
N TYR A 333 -18.27 -0.89 -9.04
CA TYR A 333 -17.03 -1.63 -9.16
C TYR A 333 -15.93 -0.63 -9.50
N ASP A 334 -14.72 -0.89 -9.02
CA ASP A 334 -13.56 -0.11 -9.44
C ASP A 334 -13.20 -0.48 -10.88
N LYS A 335 -13.65 0.36 -11.80
CA LYS A 335 -13.34 0.29 -13.23
C LYS A 335 -12.57 1.55 -13.62
N LEU A 336 -11.54 1.36 -14.44
CA LEU A 336 -10.82 2.45 -15.08
C LEU A 336 -11.01 2.37 -16.59
N ASP A 337 -10.81 3.51 -17.24
CA ASP A 337 -10.73 3.58 -18.70
C ASP A 337 -9.67 2.61 -19.22
N ALA A 338 -9.92 1.97 -20.36
CA ALA A 338 -9.00 0.98 -20.95
C ALA A 338 -7.57 1.54 -21.10
N ALA A 339 -7.43 2.80 -21.49
CA ALA A 339 -6.11 3.44 -21.63
C ALA A 339 -5.53 4.00 -20.33
N ALA A 340 -6.30 4.02 -19.25
CA ALA A 340 -5.83 4.28 -17.89
C ALA A 340 -5.45 2.99 -17.13
N GLY A 341 -5.64 1.82 -17.73
CA GLY A 341 -5.31 0.51 -17.13
C GLY A 341 -6.46 -0.49 -17.14
N GLY A 342 -7.65 -0.11 -17.63
CA GLY A 342 -8.81 -1.01 -17.73
C GLY A 342 -9.30 -1.48 -16.37
N LEU A 343 -9.45 -2.80 -16.19
CA LEU A 343 -9.84 -3.35 -14.91
C LEU A 343 -8.62 -3.46 -13.99
N PRO A 344 -8.54 -2.68 -12.89
CA PRO A 344 -7.47 -2.85 -11.91
C PRO A 344 -7.52 -4.25 -11.32
N MET A 345 -6.38 -4.82 -10.96
CA MET A 345 -6.30 -6.12 -10.29
C MET A 345 -6.80 -6.03 -8.84
N ALA A 346 -6.45 -4.95 -8.15
CA ALA A 346 -6.86 -4.67 -6.79
C ALA A 346 -6.96 -3.16 -6.55
N THR A 347 -7.68 -2.78 -5.51
CA THR A 347 -7.77 -1.40 -5.04
C THR A 347 -7.29 -1.34 -3.60
N ILE A 348 -6.43 -0.37 -3.31
CA ILE A 348 -5.97 -0.02 -1.97
C ILE A 348 -6.69 1.26 -1.56
N THR A 349 -7.59 1.15 -0.58
CA THR A 349 -8.32 2.30 -0.03
C THR A 349 -7.87 2.58 1.39
N ILE A 350 -7.28 3.74 1.64
CA ILE A 350 -6.68 4.11 2.91
C ILE A 350 -7.51 5.21 3.56
N PHE A 351 -7.94 4.99 4.80
CA PHE A 351 -8.57 6.02 5.61
C PHE A 351 -7.48 6.97 6.15
N LEU A 352 -7.54 8.25 5.76
CA LEU A 352 -6.58 9.25 6.23
C LEU A 352 -7.02 9.93 7.54
N THR A 353 -8.29 9.76 7.91
CA THR A 353 -8.91 10.29 9.12
C THR A 353 -9.68 9.19 9.83
N GLU A 354 -9.66 9.21 11.15
CA GLU A 354 -10.52 8.39 11.99
C GLU A 354 -11.80 9.15 12.35
N THR A 355 -12.88 8.43 12.66
CA THR A 355 -14.14 9.01 13.16
C THR A 355 -14.70 8.18 14.29
N GLU A 356 -15.30 8.82 15.28
CA GLU A 356 -15.99 8.10 16.35
C GLU A 356 -17.39 7.63 15.88
N GLY A 357 -17.67 6.33 16.00
CA GLY A 357 -19.02 5.78 15.78
C GLY A 357 -19.41 5.51 14.32
N ASN A 358 -20.46 6.17 13.83
CA ASN A 358 -21.09 5.92 12.51
C ASN A 358 -20.42 6.71 11.37
N GLY A 359 -19.09 6.67 11.30
CA GLY A 359 -18.34 7.25 10.18
C GLY A 359 -18.61 6.55 8.84
N ALA A 360 -18.19 7.21 7.76
CA ALA A 360 -18.27 6.66 6.41
C ALA A 360 -17.52 5.32 6.34
N SER A 361 -18.30 4.25 6.22
CA SER A 361 -17.81 2.87 6.24
C SER A 361 -17.86 2.30 4.84
N ILE A 362 -16.83 1.53 4.47
CA ILE A 362 -16.84 0.78 3.21
C ILE A 362 -17.65 -0.49 3.43
N VAL A 363 -18.57 -0.80 2.52
CA VAL A 363 -19.43 -1.98 2.63
C VAL A 363 -19.33 -2.87 1.40
N TYR A 364 -19.29 -4.18 1.65
CA TYR A 364 -19.35 -5.23 0.64
C TYR A 364 -20.62 -6.07 0.90
N PRO A 365 -21.75 -5.76 0.23
CA PRO A 365 -23.03 -6.42 0.52
C PRO A 365 -23.04 -7.90 0.09
N ASN A 366 -22.24 -8.26 -0.92
CA ASN A 366 -22.27 -9.58 -1.56
C ASN A 366 -21.07 -10.47 -1.17
N ALA A 367 -20.32 -10.08 -0.15
CA ALA A 367 -19.17 -10.85 0.33
C ALA A 367 -19.57 -12.26 0.79
N LYS A 368 -18.73 -13.26 0.48
CA LYS A 368 -18.89 -14.63 0.95
C LYS A 368 -18.84 -14.70 2.48
N GLY A 369 -19.77 -15.45 3.06
CA GLY A 369 -19.99 -15.48 4.52
C GLY A 369 -20.88 -14.34 5.05
N GLY A 370 -21.42 -13.50 4.18
CA GLY A 370 -22.39 -12.45 4.50
C GLY A 370 -21.82 -11.03 4.41
N PRO A 371 -22.70 -10.00 4.43
CA PRO A 371 -22.32 -8.61 4.26
C PRO A 371 -21.22 -8.16 5.22
N VAL A 372 -20.30 -7.34 4.71
CA VAL A 372 -19.15 -6.80 5.47
C VAL A 372 -19.25 -5.28 5.52
N LYS A 373 -18.92 -4.71 6.68
CA LYS A 373 -18.79 -3.27 6.92
C LYS A 373 -17.42 -2.99 7.55
N ILE A 374 -16.64 -2.10 6.94
CA ILE A 374 -15.33 -1.69 7.43
C ILE A 374 -15.43 -0.24 7.88
N GLN A 375 -15.21 -0.01 9.16
CA GLN A 375 -15.20 1.30 9.79
C GLN A 375 -13.84 1.99 9.57
N PRO A 376 -13.84 3.32 9.44
CA PRO A 376 -12.61 4.07 9.23
C PRO A 376 -11.76 4.09 10.50
N GLN A 377 -10.47 3.79 10.35
CA GLN A 377 -9.42 4.05 11.33
C GLN A 377 -8.26 4.72 10.60
N GLN A 378 -7.67 5.76 11.19
CA GLN A 378 -6.59 6.50 10.52
C GLN A 378 -5.41 5.55 10.22
N GLY A 379 -4.92 5.58 8.98
CA GLY A 379 -3.82 4.73 8.52
C GLY A 379 -4.23 3.29 8.15
N LEU A 380 -5.49 2.90 8.41
CA LEU A 380 -6.03 1.61 7.99
C LEU A 380 -6.25 1.59 6.48
N ALA A 381 -5.73 0.55 5.84
CA ALA A 381 -5.97 0.29 4.43
C ALA A 381 -6.86 -0.93 4.22
N VAL A 382 -7.84 -0.77 3.33
CA VAL A 382 -8.70 -1.83 2.81
C VAL A 382 -8.17 -2.23 1.44
N ILE A 383 -7.77 -3.49 1.31
CA ILE A 383 -7.38 -4.05 0.03
C ILE A 383 -8.46 -5.02 -0.41
N HIS A 384 -9.03 -4.78 -1.58
CA HIS A 384 -9.92 -5.75 -2.21
C HIS A 384 -9.41 -6.07 -3.62
N HIS A 385 -9.53 -7.34 -3.99
CA HIS A 385 -9.19 -7.80 -5.33
C HIS A 385 -10.41 -7.67 -6.24
N ASN A 386 -10.23 -6.99 -7.38
CA ASN A 386 -11.25 -6.80 -8.41
C ASN A 386 -11.27 -7.95 -9.42
N VAL A 387 -10.27 -8.82 -9.35
CA VAL A 387 -10.17 -10.04 -10.15
C VAL A 387 -9.96 -11.26 -9.24
N ASN A 388 -10.48 -12.41 -9.67
CA ASN A 388 -10.24 -13.68 -9.01
C ASN A 388 -8.85 -14.26 -9.37
N GLU A 389 -8.52 -15.43 -8.81
CA GLU A 389 -7.26 -16.16 -9.06
C GLU A 389 -7.01 -16.51 -10.54
N ARG A 390 -8.05 -16.47 -11.38
CA ARG A 390 -7.98 -16.71 -12.83
C ARG A 390 -7.88 -15.40 -13.64
N HIS A 391 -7.65 -14.28 -12.97
CA HIS A 391 -7.64 -12.93 -13.55
C HIS A 391 -8.96 -12.55 -14.24
N GLN A 392 -10.08 -13.12 -13.80
CA GLN A 392 -11.41 -12.76 -14.28
C GLN A 392 -12.05 -11.76 -13.32
N PHE A 393 -12.90 -10.87 -13.85
CA PHE A 393 -13.64 -9.89 -13.05
C PHE A 393 -14.42 -10.55 -11.91
N GLU A 394 -14.26 -10.02 -10.70
CA GLU A 394 -14.93 -10.51 -9.50
C GLU A 394 -16.22 -9.70 -9.24
N SER A 395 -17.37 -10.26 -9.57
CA SER A 395 -18.67 -9.59 -9.40
C SER A 395 -19.06 -9.39 -7.94
N LYS A 396 -18.43 -10.09 -6.99
CA LYS A 396 -18.66 -9.87 -5.56
C LYS A 396 -17.82 -8.73 -4.98
N ALA A 397 -16.87 -8.18 -5.75
CA ALA A 397 -16.11 -6.97 -5.41
C ALA A 397 -16.94 -5.68 -5.44
N ILE A 398 -18.24 -5.78 -5.73
CA ILE A 398 -19.16 -4.65 -5.64
C ILE A 398 -19.15 -4.07 -4.24
N HIS A 399 -18.91 -2.76 -4.14
CA HIS A 399 -18.80 -2.08 -2.87
C HIS A 399 -19.33 -0.66 -2.93
N ALA A 400 -19.51 -0.07 -1.76
CA ALA A 400 -20.01 1.29 -1.58
C ALA A 400 -19.34 1.93 -0.36
N LEU A 401 -19.44 3.25 -0.28
CA LEU A 401 -19.07 4.02 0.92
C LEU A 401 -20.34 4.62 1.50
N MET A 402 -20.66 4.21 2.72
CA MET A 402 -21.81 4.75 3.44
C MET A 402 -21.61 6.22 3.79
N GLN A 403 -22.72 6.93 3.99
CA GLN A 403 -22.71 8.32 4.42
C GLN A 403 -22.06 8.46 5.81
N SER A 404 -21.30 9.53 6.00
CA SER A 404 -20.68 9.90 7.28
C SER A 404 -21.47 11.02 7.96
N SER A 405 -21.42 11.12 9.28
CA SER A 405 -21.82 12.35 10.00
C SER A 405 -20.72 13.42 9.99
N GLU A 406 -19.48 13.03 9.72
CA GLU A 406 -18.27 13.86 9.82
C GLU A 406 -17.53 13.91 8.48
N THR A 407 -16.74 14.96 8.27
CA THR A 407 -15.89 15.04 7.09
C THR A 407 -14.72 14.08 7.23
N ILE A 408 -14.57 13.14 6.28
CA ILE A 408 -13.43 12.21 6.23
C ILE A 408 -12.63 12.37 4.96
N TYR A 409 -11.36 11.97 5.02
CA TYR A 409 -10.50 11.85 3.84
C TYR A 409 -10.16 10.39 3.58
N VAL A 410 -10.32 9.97 2.33
CA VAL A 410 -10.01 8.62 1.87
C VAL A 410 -9.05 8.73 0.69
N ALA A 411 -7.91 8.06 0.77
CA ALA A 411 -6.98 7.93 -0.34
C ALA A 411 -7.17 6.59 -1.05
N ARG A 412 -7.06 6.58 -2.36
CA ARG A 412 -7.14 5.36 -3.18
C ARG A 412 -5.96 5.24 -4.12
N LYS A 413 -5.51 4.01 -4.29
CA LYS A 413 -4.60 3.59 -5.33
C LYS A 413 -5.17 2.35 -6.01
N TYR A 414 -4.97 2.30 -7.32
CA TYR A 414 -5.32 1.14 -8.11
C TYR A 414 -4.06 0.37 -8.48
N VAL A 415 -4.13 -0.95 -8.36
CA VAL A 415 -3.09 -1.88 -8.78
C VAL A 415 -3.42 -2.32 -10.19
N LEU A 416 -2.59 -1.95 -11.17
CA LEU A 416 -2.83 -2.27 -12.58
C LEU A 416 -2.14 -3.58 -12.96
N SER A 417 -2.71 -4.31 -13.93
CA SER A 417 -2.07 -5.49 -14.50
C SER A 417 -0.80 -5.14 -15.29
N GLU A 418 -0.78 -3.96 -15.91
CA GLU A 418 0.35 -3.45 -16.68
C GLU A 418 1.05 -2.28 -15.97
N PRO A 419 2.37 -2.12 -16.17
CA PRO A 419 3.08 -0.98 -15.61
C PRO A 419 2.57 0.34 -16.16
N ILE A 420 2.48 1.36 -15.30
CA ILE A 420 2.09 2.71 -15.70
C ILE A 420 3.09 3.29 -16.71
N SER A 421 2.57 3.91 -17.75
CA SER A 421 3.37 4.51 -18.81
C SER A 421 4.31 5.60 -18.29
N LYS A 422 5.46 5.76 -18.97
CA LYS A 422 6.43 6.81 -18.64
C LYS A 422 5.84 8.22 -18.77
N ALA A 423 4.87 8.41 -19.66
CA ALA A 423 4.16 9.68 -19.83
C ALA A 423 3.44 10.07 -18.53
N ARG A 424 2.64 9.15 -17.98
CA ARG A 424 1.89 9.34 -16.74
C ARG A 424 2.79 9.41 -15.50
N ARG A 425 3.95 8.76 -15.53
CA ARG A 425 4.94 8.82 -14.42
C ARG A 425 5.86 10.04 -14.43
N VAL A 426 6.14 10.62 -15.58
CA VAL A 426 7.20 11.64 -15.70
C VAL A 426 6.69 12.92 -16.31
N ALA A 427 6.04 12.84 -17.47
CA ALA A 427 5.64 14.01 -18.23
C ALA A 427 4.44 14.72 -17.59
N LEU A 428 3.33 14.00 -17.35
CA LEU A 428 2.11 14.60 -16.77
C LEU A 428 2.34 15.18 -15.37
N PRO A 429 3.05 14.51 -14.45
CA PRO A 429 3.34 15.08 -13.14
C PRO A 429 4.22 16.34 -13.23
N LEU A 430 5.19 16.37 -14.14
CA LEU A 430 5.99 17.58 -14.37
C LEU A 430 5.11 18.76 -14.81
N PHE A 431 4.17 18.53 -15.75
CA PHE A 431 3.23 19.57 -16.17
C PHE A 431 2.29 19.99 -15.05
N ALA A 432 1.80 19.04 -14.25
CA ALA A 432 0.95 19.33 -13.11
C ALA A 432 1.69 20.18 -12.06
N ILE A 433 2.94 19.85 -11.73
CA ILE A 433 3.78 20.63 -10.80
C ILE A 433 3.92 22.08 -11.28
N LEU A 434 4.20 22.29 -12.57
CA LEU A 434 4.30 23.63 -13.16
C LEU A 434 2.97 24.41 -13.13
N ALA A 435 1.85 23.70 -13.08
CA ALA A 435 0.50 24.25 -13.00
C ALA A 435 -0.10 24.17 -11.57
N GLY A 436 0.75 24.17 -10.54
CA GLY A 436 0.32 24.23 -9.14
C GLY A 436 -0.30 22.92 -8.63
N GLY A 437 0.14 21.77 -9.15
CA GLY A 437 -0.32 20.43 -8.80
C GLY A 437 -1.52 19.93 -9.60
N ARG A 438 -2.09 20.74 -10.50
CA ARG A 438 -3.25 20.37 -11.32
C ARG A 438 -2.86 20.16 -12.76
N LEU A 439 -3.39 19.12 -13.39
CA LEU A 439 -3.19 18.94 -14.82
C LEU A 439 -4.06 19.96 -15.58
N PRO A 440 -3.51 20.75 -16.51
CA PRO A 440 -4.29 21.66 -17.33
C PRO A 440 -5.35 20.93 -18.17
N GLY A 441 -6.58 21.46 -18.21
CA GLY A 441 -7.72 20.78 -18.86
C GLY A 441 -7.53 20.48 -20.36
N PHE A 442 -6.63 21.18 -21.05
CA PHE A 442 -6.34 20.90 -22.46
C PHE A 442 -5.74 19.49 -22.65
N PHE A 443 -5.05 18.91 -21.66
CA PHE A 443 -4.56 17.54 -21.75
C PHE A 443 -5.71 16.55 -21.82
N THR A 444 -6.75 16.74 -21.01
CA THR A 444 -7.97 15.93 -21.06
C THR A 444 -8.68 16.08 -22.41
N SER A 445 -8.74 17.31 -22.96
CA SER A 445 -9.31 17.53 -24.30
C SER A 445 -8.52 16.83 -25.41
N ILE A 446 -7.17 16.88 -25.37
CA ILE A 446 -6.32 16.16 -26.32
C ILE A 446 -6.53 14.66 -26.15
N TYR A 447 -6.53 14.14 -24.92
CA TYR A 447 -6.78 12.73 -24.66
C TYR A 447 -8.11 12.27 -25.26
N LYS A 448 -9.21 12.99 -24.99
CA LYS A 448 -10.54 12.70 -25.55
C LYS A 448 -10.51 12.69 -27.08
N LEU A 449 -9.84 13.67 -27.71
CA LEU A 449 -9.67 13.70 -29.17
C LEU A 449 -8.96 12.44 -29.71
N PHE A 450 -7.89 11.99 -29.06
CA PHE A 450 -7.17 10.77 -29.46
C PHE A 450 -8.03 9.52 -29.23
N ALA A 451 -8.74 9.44 -28.10
CA ALA A 451 -9.64 8.33 -27.79
C ALA A 451 -10.80 8.23 -28.80
N GLU A 452 -11.41 9.36 -29.16
CA GLU A 452 -12.47 9.42 -30.19
C GLU A 452 -11.95 9.01 -31.57
N GLN A 453 -10.74 9.44 -31.94
CA GLN A 453 -10.20 9.20 -33.28
C GLN A 453 -9.61 7.80 -33.47
N PHE A 454 -8.99 7.23 -32.43
CA PHE A 454 -8.22 5.98 -32.54
C PHE A 454 -8.75 4.85 -31.64
N GLY A 455 -9.81 5.11 -30.86
CA GLY A 455 -10.28 4.22 -29.80
C GLY A 455 -9.56 4.48 -28.47
N HIS A 456 -10.16 4.08 -27.35
CA HIS A 456 -9.64 4.38 -26.02
C HIS A 456 -8.21 3.85 -25.82
N GLU A 457 -7.97 2.55 -26.06
CA GLU A 457 -6.66 1.91 -25.86
C GLU A 457 -5.57 2.53 -26.76
N THR A 458 -5.78 2.51 -28.08
CA THR A 458 -4.79 3.01 -29.05
C THR A 458 -4.62 4.53 -28.96
N GLY A 459 -5.71 5.26 -28.73
CA GLY A 459 -5.72 6.70 -28.52
C GLY A 459 -4.91 7.11 -27.28
N GLY A 460 -5.10 6.42 -26.16
CA GLY A 460 -4.30 6.62 -24.95
C GLY A 460 -2.81 6.37 -25.17
N MET A 461 -2.44 5.31 -25.89
CA MET A 461 -1.05 5.06 -26.26
C MET A 461 -0.44 6.18 -27.11
N TYR A 462 -1.19 6.75 -28.06
CA TYR A 462 -0.70 7.88 -28.85
C TYR A 462 -0.60 9.16 -28.04
N PHE A 463 -1.56 9.41 -27.15
CA PHE A 463 -1.49 10.52 -26.20
C PHE A 463 -0.24 10.44 -25.31
N ASP A 464 0.07 9.25 -24.79
CA ASP A 464 1.26 9.03 -23.97
C ASP A 464 2.55 9.28 -24.76
N LYS A 465 2.61 8.79 -26.01
CA LYS A 465 3.73 9.08 -26.92
C LYS A 465 3.86 10.59 -27.16
N LEU A 466 2.75 11.29 -27.43
CA LEU A 466 2.75 12.73 -27.64
C LEU A 466 3.32 13.49 -26.43
N CYS A 467 2.90 13.12 -25.22
CA CYS A 467 3.35 13.73 -23.98
C CYS A 467 4.86 13.58 -23.74
N VAL A 468 5.48 12.51 -24.27
CA VAL A 468 6.93 12.29 -24.18
C VAL A 468 7.68 12.98 -25.33
N PHE A 469 7.18 12.88 -26.57
CA PHE A 469 7.90 13.39 -27.75
C PHE A 469 7.87 14.92 -27.87
N VAL A 470 6.76 15.58 -27.53
CA VAL A 470 6.63 17.03 -27.69
C VAL A 470 7.65 17.80 -26.83
N PRO A 471 7.82 17.50 -25.52
CA PRO A 471 8.84 18.14 -24.70
C PRO A 471 10.26 17.94 -25.23
N VAL A 472 10.58 16.72 -25.68
CA VAL A 472 11.90 16.40 -26.25
C VAL A 472 12.14 17.24 -27.51
N LEU A 473 11.14 17.37 -28.39
CA LEU A 473 11.24 18.19 -29.59
C LEU A 473 11.40 19.68 -29.26
N ILE A 474 10.68 20.19 -28.25
CA ILE A 474 10.86 21.57 -27.77
C ILE A 474 12.27 21.80 -27.25
N ILE A 475 12.81 20.88 -26.43
CA ILE A 475 14.18 20.97 -25.90
C ILE A 475 15.19 20.98 -27.05
N LEU A 476 15.03 20.10 -28.04
CA LEU A 476 15.91 20.06 -29.21
C LEU A 476 15.87 21.37 -30.02
N LEU A 477 14.69 21.97 -30.20
CA LEU A 477 14.56 23.27 -30.86
C LEU A 477 15.22 24.39 -30.06
N VAL A 478 15.07 24.40 -28.73
CA VAL A 478 15.73 25.38 -27.86
C VAL A 478 17.25 25.23 -27.92
N VAL A 479 17.77 24.01 -27.83
CA VAL A 479 19.20 23.72 -27.96
C VAL A 479 19.73 24.14 -29.32
N GLN A 480 18.98 23.90 -30.39
CA GLN A 480 19.35 24.35 -31.74
C GLN A 480 19.44 25.88 -31.81
N VAL A 481 18.44 26.61 -31.31
CA VAL A 481 18.43 28.08 -31.32
C VAL A 481 19.57 28.66 -30.46
N ILE A 482 19.84 28.08 -29.30
CA ILE A 482 20.98 28.49 -28.45
C ILE A 482 22.30 28.20 -29.15
N GLY A 483 22.45 27.02 -29.75
CA GLY A 483 23.64 26.62 -30.50
C GLY A 483 23.93 27.57 -31.66
N GLU A 484 22.91 27.94 -32.43
CA GLU A 484 23.03 28.92 -33.52
C GLU A 484 23.49 30.30 -33.00
N LYS A 485 22.95 30.78 -31.87
CA LYS A 485 23.37 32.05 -31.25
C LYS A 485 24.80 32.00 -30.72
N VAL A 486 25.22 30.90 -30.10
CA VAL A 486 26.59 30.72 -29.60
C VAL A 486 27.58 30.71 -30.76
N VAL A 487 27.29 29.96 -31.83
CA VAL A 487 28.13 29.92 -33.04
C VAL A 487 28.24 31.30 -33.69
N GLN A 488 27.14 32.06 -33.75
CA GLN A 488 27.16 33.44 -34.27
C GLN A 488 28.04 34.35 -33.40
N SER A 489 27.95 34.26 -32.07
CA SER A 489 28.77 35.04 -31.13
C SER A 489 30.27 34.74 -31.27
N PHE A 490 30.65 33.48 -31.48
CA PHE A 490 32.05 33.11 -31.71
C PHE A 490 32.57 33.62 -33.05
N ARG A 491 31.74 33.59 -34.10
CA ARG A 491 32.10 34.14 -35.41
C ARG A 491 32.30 35.65 -35.34
N SER A 492 31.36 36.39 -34.73
CA SER A 492 31.48 37.85 -34.60
C SER A 492 32.66 38.28 -33.75
N SER A 493 33.04 37.50 -32.73
CA SER A 493 34.21 37.82 -31.89
C SER A 493 35.56 37.52 -32.56
N SER A 494 35.59 36.72 -33.63
CA SER A 494 36.81 36.40 -34.38
C SER A 494 37.18 37.44 -35.43
N GLU A 495 36.24 38.29 -35.87
CA GLU A 495 36.48 39.30 -36.92
C GLU A 495 37.03 40.64 -36.38
N THR A 496 37.14 40.85 -35.06
CA THR A 496 37.62 42.12 -34.49
C THR A 496 39.10 42.14 -34.05
N LYS A 497 39.89 41.10 -34.35
CA LYS A 497 41.35 41.13 -34.14
C LYS A 497 42.09 41.16 -35.49
N SER A 498 42.13 42.35 -36.09
CA SER A 498 43.13 42.70 -37.11
C SER A 498 44.29 43.47 -36.45
N PRO A 499 45.55 43.23 -36.86
CA PRO A 499 46.74 43.65 -36.14
C PRO A 499 47.20 45.05 -36.58
N ALA A 500 47.38 45.99 -35.64
CA ALA A 500 48.13 47.21 -35.90
C ALA A 500 48.68 47.79 -34.59
N SER A 501 49.95 47.52 -34.30
CA SER A 501 51.02 48.52 -34.17
C SER A 501 52.16 48.01 -33.28
N GLU A 502 53.21 47.49 -33.91
CA GLU A 502 54.57 47.59 -33.37
C GLU A 502 54.97 49.08 -33.38
N GLU A 503 55.28 49.66 -32.21
CA GLU A 503 56.31 50.69 -32.14
C GLU A 503 57.05 50.67 -30.80
N LYS A 504 58.38 50.73 -30.91
CA LYS A 504 59.39 50.58 -29.86
C LYS A 504 59.35 51.72 -28.84
N SER A 505 59.50 51.41 -27.55
CA SER A 505 60.41 52.18 -26.72
C SER A 505 61.01 51.34 -25.58
N ARG A 506 62.25 51.68 -25.24
CA ARG A 506 63.26 50.93 -24.50
C ARG A 506 63.39 51.53 -23.10
N SER A 507 63.92 50.77 -22.14
CA SER A 507 64.44 51.20 -20.82
C SER A 507 63.38 51.25 -19.70
N THR A 508 63.53 50.74 -18.46
CA THR A 508 64.73 50.49 -17.64
C THR A 508 64.39 49.53 -16.48
N ARG A 509 65.19 48.48 -16.33
CA ARG A 509 65.80 47.95 -15.09
C ARG A 509 65.23 48.44 -13.72
N ARG A 510 64.65 47.56 -12.90
CA ARG A 510 65.15 47.28 -11.53
C ARG A 510 64.48 46.08 -10.85
N SER A 511 65.36 45.30 -10.23
CA SER A 511 65.25 44.17 -9.30
C SER A 511 64.31 44.34 -8.09
N LYS A 512 63.71 43.23 -7.64
CA LYS A 512 63.94 42.51 -6.35
C LYS A 512 62.89 41.39 -6.23
N THR A 513 63.25 40.10 -6.10
CA THR A 513 63.53 39.35 -4.83
C THR A 513 62.41 39.61 -3.80
N GLU A 514 61.58 38.66 -3.40
CA GLU A 514 61.77 37.51 -2.48
C GLU A 514 60.40 36.76 -2.42
N LYS A 515 60.30 35.42 -2.47
CA LYS A 515 60.63 34.36 -1.48
C LYS A 515 59.40 33.96 -0.62
N ASN A 516 59.05 32.67 -0.71
CA ASN A 516 58.27 31.81 0.21
C ASN A 516 56.83 32.27 0.56
N GLU A 517 55.84 31.42 0.81
CA GLU A 517 55.74 30.02 1.26
C GLU A 517 54.76 29.20 0.40
#